data_AF-A0A2E9V6Y8-F1
#
_entry.id   AF-A0A2E9V6Y8-F1
#
_cell.length_a   1.000
_cell.length_b   1.000
_cell.length_c   1.000
_cell.angle_alpha   90.00
_cell.angle_beta   90.00
_cell.angle_gamma   90.00
#
_symmetry.space_group_name_H-M   'P 1'
#
loop_
_entity.id
_entity.type
_entity.pdbx_description
1 polymer ?
#
loop_
_entity_poly.entity_id
_entity_poly.type
_entity_poly.pdbx_seq_one_letter_code
_entity_poly.pdbx_strand_id
1 'polypeptide(L)'
;MPKYFYTCADCGSEISFYHSMSEKMTDCTLCGCADSLIKKPSNFSLNKQKKEKKVGDLVKESIEDFRQELSQEKEKVRNELYEPNE
;
A
#
# COMPACT_ATOMS: atom_id res chain seq x y z
N MET A 1 21.04 -8.55 5.95
CA MET A 1 21.20 -8.09 7.35
C MET A 1 20.07 -7.12 7.66
N PRO A 2 19.15 -7.45 8.60
CA PRO A 2 18.00 -6.59 8.89
C PRO A 2 18.42 -5.23 9.47
N LYS A 3 17.61 -4.20 9.20
CA LYS A 3 17.73 -2.88 9.82
C LYS A 3 16.82 -2.82 11.05
N TYR A 4 17.37 -2.41 12.19
CA TYR A 4 16.59 -2.16 13.40
C TYR A 4 16.68 -0.70 13.80
N PHE A 5 15.61 -0.22 14.40
CA PHE A 5 15.50 1.14 14.92
C PHE A 5 15.57 1.07 16.45
N TYR A 6 16.32 1.99 17.04
CA TYR A 6 16.48 2.15 18.48
C TYR A 6 16.28 3.60 18.86
N THR A 7 15.88 3.82 20.10
CA THR A 7 15.78 5.15 20.72
C THR A 7 16.55 5.15 22.02
N CYS A 8 17.41 6.14 22.21
CA CYS A 8 18.14 6.31 23.47
C CYS A 8 17.20 6.87 24.54
N ALA A 9 17.20 6.28 25.73
CA ALA A 9 16.41 6.76 26.87
C ALA A 9 16.91 8.10 27.43
N ASP A 10 18.23 8.35 27.37
CA ASP A 10 18.85 9.52 27.99
C ASP A 10 18.77 10.77 27.11
N CYS A 11 19.15 10.67 25.84
CA CYS A 11 19.17 11.81 24.92
C CYS A 11 17.99 11.86 23.93
N GLY A 12 17.14 10.82 23.91
CA GLY A 12 15.97 10.75 23.03
C GLY A 12 16.27 10.57 21.54
N SER A 13 17.54 10.41 21.16
CA SER A 13 17.95 10.27 19.76
C SER A 13 17.49 8.96 19.14
N GLU A 14 17.06 9.00 17.88
CA GLU A 14 16.74 7.81 17.09
C GLU A 14 17.94 7.36 16.27
N ILE A 15 18.33 6.10 16.41
CA ILE A 15 19.48 5.52 15.72
C ILE A 15 19.06 4.22 15.04
N SER A 16 19.58 3.96 13.84
CA SER A 16 19.33 2.71 13.13
C SER A 16 20.62 1.93 12.89
N PHE A 17 20.58 0.64 13.16
CA PHE A 17 21.72 -0.26 13.00
C PHE A 17 21.36 -1.42 12.06
N TYR A 18 22.36 -1.90 11.32
CA TYR A 18 22.27 -3.13 10.54
C TYR A 18 23.05 -4.22 11.29
N HIS A 19 22.35 -5.21 11.83
CA HIS A 19 22.99 -6.30 12.59
C HIS A 19 22.15 -7.59 12.53
N SER A 20 22.66 -8.69 13.10
CA SER A 20 21.91 -9.95 13.20
C SER A 20 20.80 -9.88 14.26
N MET A 21 19.74 -10.69 14.16
CA MET A 21 18.71 -10.79 15.21
C MET A 21 19.30 -11.17 16.59
N SER A 22 20.40 -11.93 16.61
CA SER A 22 21.07 -12.38 17.83
C SER A 22 21.90 -11.28 18.50
N GLU A 23 22.27 -10.25 17.75
CA GLU A 23 23.10 -9.15 18.21
C GLU A 23 22.22 -8.05 18.79
N LYS A 24 22.60 -7.50 19.95
CA LYS A 24 21.87 -6.43 20.63
C LYS A 24 22.81 -5.25 20.80
N MET A 25 22.34 -4.08 20.39
CA MET A 25 23.04 -2.83 20.63
C MET A 25 22.53 -2.22 21.94
N THR A 26 23.43 -1.98 22.88
CA THR A 26 23.12 -1.45 24.22
C THR A 26 23.48 0.02 24.35
N ASP A 27 24.59 0.43 23.75
CA ASP A 27 25.22 1.72 24.03
C ASP A 27 24.88 2.77 22.98
N CYS A 28 24.56 3.98 23.44
CA CYS A 28 24.25 5.08 22.53
C CYS A 28 25.53 5.67 21.92
N THR A 29 25.62 5.68 20.59
CA THR A 29 26.76 6.27 19.86
C THR A 29 26.78 7.80 19.86
N LEU A 30 25.69 8.46 20.27
CA LEU A 30 25.58 9.91 20.26
C LEU A 30 25.91 10.55 21.61
N CYS A 31 25.39 10.00 22.72
CA CYS A 31 25.68 10.51 24.06
C CYS A 31 26.70 9.67 24.85
N GLY A 32 27.08 8.48 24.36
CA GLY A 32 28.04 7.60 25.03
C GLY A 32 27.48 6.89 26.27
N CYS A 33 26.18 6.98 26.54
CA CYS A 33 25.54 6.29 27.66
C CYS A 33 25.45 4.78 27.38
N ALA A 34 25.99 3.97 28.29
CA ALA A 34 25.89 2.52 28.27
C ALA A 34 24.46 2.05 28.59
N ASP A 35 24.04 0.94 27.99
CA ASP A 35 22.71 0.31 28.23
C ASP A 35 21.49 1.25 28.08
N SER A 36 21.61 2.28 27.25
CA SER A 36 20.59 3.31 27.07
C SER A 36 19.69 3.11 25.85
N LEU A 37 20.05 2.20 24.93
CA LEU A 37 19.32 1.96 23.69
C LEU A 37 18.11 1.03 23.89
N ILE A 38 16.92 1.53 23.54
CA ILE A 38 15.67 0.78 23.55
C ILE A 38 15.28 0.45 22.11
N LYS A 39 15.12 -0.83 21.79
CA LYS A 39 14.71 -1.29 20.46
C LYS A 39 13.27 -0.90 20.18
N LYS A 40 13.02 -0.19 19.08
CA LYS A 40 11.67 0.08 18.61
C LYS A 40 11.07 -1.16 17.94
N PRO A 41 9.84 -1.57 18.32
CA PRO A 41 9.14 -2.60 17.59
C PRO A 41 8.88 -2.13 16.15
N SER A 42 8.93 -3.05 15.19
CA SER A 42 8.49 -2.73 13.84
C SER A 42 7.00 -2.41 13.89
N ASN A 43 6.59 -1.30 13.28
CA ASN A 43 5.18 -0.94 13.15
C ASN A 43 4.48 -2.02 12.32
N PHE A 44 3.89 -3.01 12.97
CA PHE A 44 3.09 -4.02 12.29
C PHE A 44 1.67 -3.47 12.17
N SER A 45 1.26 -3.15 10.95
CA SER A 45 -0.10 -2.75 10.66
C SER A 45 -0.95 -4.00 10.48
N LEU A 46 -1.90 -4.23 11.39
CA LEU A 46 -2.95 -5.24 11.25
C LEU A 46 -4.05 -4.80 10.26
N ASN A 47 -3.88 -3.68 9.55
CA ASN A 47 -4.78 -3.27 8.49
C ASN A 47 -4.63 -4.25 7.32
N LYS A 48 -5.29 -5.40 7.45
CA LYS A 48 -5.71 -6.21 6.32
C LYS A 48 -6.48 -5.24 5.46
N GLN A 49 -5.87 -4.77 4.36
CA GLN A 49 -6.64 -4.09 3.33
C GLN A 49 -7.68 -5.12 2.92
N LYS A 50 -8.89 -4.99 3.48
CA LYS A 50 -10.07 -5.69 3.04
C LYS A 50 -10.33 -5.16 1.64
N LYS A 51 -9.57 -5.64 0.66
CA LYS A 51 -10.08 -5.83 -0.68
C LYS A 51 -11.09 -6.96 -0.53
N GLU A 52 -12.24 -6.63 0.08
CA GLU A 52 -13.45 -7.41 -0.09
C GLU A 52 -13.78 -7.24 -1.58
N LYS A 53 -13.13 -8.04 -2.44
CA LYS A 53 -13.69 -8.33 -3.75
C LYS A 53 -15.03 -8.97 -3.45
N LYS A 54 -16.10 -8.18 -3.54
CA LYS A 54 -17.43 -8.68 -3.24
C LYS A 54 -17.75 -9.67 -4.35
N VAL A 55 -18.29 -10.83 -3.97
CA VAL A 55 -18.75 -11.80 -4.96
C VAL A 55 -19.75 -11.09 -5.87
N GLY A 56 -19.47 -11.05 -7.18
CA GLY A 56 -20.29 -10.34 -8.17
C GLY A 56 -19.69 -9.05 -8.75
N ASP A 57 -18.53 -8.58 -8.29
CA ASP A 57 -17.90 -7.39 -8.88
C ASP A 57 -17.54 -7.61 -10.37
N LEU A 58 -17.06 -8.80 -10.73
CA LEU A 58 -16.77 -9.18 -12.12
C LEU A 58 -18.05 -9.21 -12.99
N VAL A 59 -19.16 -9.66 -12.42
CA VAL A 59 -20.45 -9.70 -13.14
C VAL A 59 -20.97 -8.28 -13.37
N LYS A 60 -20.80 -7.37 -12.39
CA LYS A 60 -21.19 -5.97 -12.53
C LYS A 60 -20.38 -5.26 -13.61
N GLU A 61 -19.06 -5.45 -13.60
CA GLU A 61 -18.14 -4.91 -14.61
C GLU A 61 -18.56 -5.36 -16.02
N SER A 62 -18.80 -6.67 -16.22
CA SER A 62 -19.27 -7.16 -17.51
C SER A 62 -20.62 -6.58 -17.94
N ILE A 63 -21.58 -6.41 -17.02
CA ILE A 63 -22.88 -5.80 -17.34
C ILE A 63 -22.71 -4.33 -17.77
N GLU A 64 -21.82 -3.58 -17.12
CA GLU A 64 -21.53 -2.19 -17.46
C GLU A 64 -20.86 -2.08 -18.84
N ASP A 65 -19.86 -2.91 -19.11
CA ASP A 65 -19.18 -2.98 -20.41
C ASP A 65 -20.16 -3.29 -21.54
N PHE A 66 -21.00 -4.32 -21.39
CA PHE A 66 -22.01 -4.67 -22.41
C PHE A 66 -23.04 -3.57 -22.63
N ARG A 67 -23.44 -2.83 -21.58
CA ARG A 67 -24.35 -1.69 -21.74
C ARG A 67 -23.72 -0.56 -22.55
N GLN A 68 -22.43 -0.31 -22.31
CA GLN A 68 -21.68 0.71 -23.03
C GLN A 68 -21.51 0.32 -24.50
N GLU A 69 -21.12 -0.91 -24.80
CA GLU A 69 -21.01 -1.43 -26.17
C GLU A 69 -22.34 -1.32 -26.93
N LEU A 70 -23.45 -1.77 -26.34
CA LEU A 70 -24.78 -1.67 -26.95
C LEU A 70 -25.20 -0.22 -27.22
N SER A 71 -24.81 0.72 -26.36
CA SER A 71 -25.10 2.15 -26.57
C SER A 71 -24.33 2.71 -27.75
N GLN A 72 -23.05 2.35 -27.88
CA GLN A 72 -22.19 2.79 -28.98
C GLN A 72 -22.61 2.18 -30.31
N GLU A 73 -23.01 0.90 -30.33
CA GLU A 73 -23.54 0.27 -31.54
C GLU A 73 -24.83 0.92 -32.00
N LYS A 74 -25.77 1.21 -31.08
CA LYS A 74 -27.01 1.92 -31.42
C LYS A 74 -26.75 3.32 -32.00
N GLU A 75 -25.74 4.01 -31.49
CA GLU A 75 -25.35 5.33 -31.99
C GLU A 75 -24.71 5.24 -33.37
N LYS A 76 -23.81 4.26 -33.60
CA LYS A 76 -23.23 3.99 -34.92
C LYS A 76 -24.31 3.69 -35.95
N VAL A 77 -25.21 2.77 -35.66
CA VAL A 77 -26.33 2.41 -36.55
C VAL A 77 -27.24 3.61 -36.81
N ARG A 78 -27.50 4.46 -35.80
CA ARG A 78 -28.29 5.68 -35.98
C ARG A 78 -27.60 6.68 -36.92
N ASN A 79 -26.28 6.83 -36.79
CA ASN A 79 -25.50 7.73 -37.62
C ASN A 79 -25.32 7.20 -39.05
N GLU A 80 -25.19 5.87 -39.21
CA GLU A 80 -25.13 5.20 -40.53
C GLU A 80 -26.48 5.22 -41.26
N LEU A 81 -27.60 5.14 -40.54
CA LEU A 81 -28.95 5.27 -41.12
C LEU A 81 -29.34 6.74 -41.41
N TYR A 82 -28.54 7.71 -40.97
CA TYR A 82 -28.70 9.12 -41.30
C TYR A 82 -27.77 9.49 -42.46
N GLU A 83 -28.00 8.91 -43.64
CA GLU A 83 -27.54 9.52 -44.89
C GLU A 83 -28.57 10.59 -45.27
N PRO A 84 -28.25 11.90 -45.18
CA PRO A 84 -29.13 12.92 -45.74
C PRO A 84 -29.14 12.69 -47.25
N ASN A 85 -30.26 12.19 -47.77
CA ASN A 85 -30.48 12.10 -49.21
C ASN A 85 -30.35 13.53 -49.80
N GLU A 86 -29.26 13.81 -50.51
CA GLU A 86 -29.09 14.99 -51.37
C GLU A 86 -29.88 14.86 -52.67
#